data_AF-A0A6P0VBV9-F1
#
_entry.id   AF-A0A6P0VBV9-F1
#
_cell.length_a   1.000
_cell.length_b   1.000
_cell.length_c   1.000
_cell.angle_alpha   90.00
_cell.angle_beta   90.00
_cell.angle_gamma   90.00
#
_symmetry.space_group_name_H-M   'P 1'
#
loop_
_entity.id
_entity.type
_entity.pdbx_description
1 polymer ?
#
loop_
_entity_poly.entity_id
_entity_poly.type
_entity_poly.pdbx_seq_one_letter_code
_entity_poly.pdbx_strand_id
1 'polypeptide(L)' 'MNTELALWQVMISLPESLKTELLHYAEYLQEKYPNNQQPHKKMETAHGYGSWAGQIIMSDDFDEPLEDLAEYM' A
#
# COMPACT_ATOMS: atom_id res chain seq x y z
N MET A 1 10.75 11.68 -24.24
CA MET A 1 12.13 11.18 -24.33
C MET A 1 12.11 9.71 -23.96
N ASN A 2 12.68 8.82 -24.79
CA ASN A 2 12.67 7.38 -24.51
C ASN A 2 13.73 7.10 -23.43
N THR A 3 13.28 6.81 -22.21
CA THR A 3 14.15 6.57 -21.05
C THR A 3 15.10 5.39 -21.27
N GLU A 4 14.66 4.36 -22.00
CA GLU A 4 15.52 3.24 -22.41
C GLU A 4 16.74 3.69 -23.21
N LEU A 5 16.54 4.53 -24.25
CA LEU A 5 17.65 4.98 -25.11
C LEU A 5 18.67 5.81 -24.33
N ALA A 6 18.19 6.65 -23.41
CA ALA A 6 19.07 7.45 -22.55
C ALA A 6 19.89 6.57 -21.60
N LEU A 7 19.28 5.53 -21.02
CA LEU A 7 19.97 4.58 -20.13
C LEU A 7 21.06 3.81 -20.88
N TRP A 8 20.78 3.36 -22.11
CA TRP A 8 21.78 2.69 -22.96
C TRP A 8 22.99 3.58 -23.25
N GLN A 9 22.76 4.84 -23.59
CA GLN A 9 23.84 5.79 -23.88
C GLN A 9 24.73 6.04 -22.66
N VAL A 10 24.10 6.22 -21.49
CA VAL A 10 24.82 6.39 -20.21
C VAL A 10 25.64 5.14 -19.91
N MET A 11 25.06 3.94 -20.02
CA MET A 11 25.76 2.67 -19.79
C MET A 11 27.01 2.51 -20.67
N ILE A 12 26.94 2.87 -21.96
CA ILE A 12 28.09 2.75 -22.87
C ILE A 12 29.20 3.74 -22.50
N SER A 13 28.84 4.94 -22.04
CA SER A 13 29.80 5.98 -21.69
C SER A 13 30.51 5.77 -20.34
N LEU A 14 29.99 4.90 -19.48
CA LEU A 14 30.49 4.71 -18.12
C LEU A 14 31.68 3.72 -18.06
N PRO A 15 32.68 3.97 -17.20
CA PRO A 15 33.69 2.99 -16.82
C PRO A 15 33.10 1.81 -16.02
N GLU A 16 33.79 0.68 -16.03
CA GLU A 16 33.31 -0.61 -15.51
C GLU A 16 32.90 -0.57 -14.02
N SER A 17 33.63 0.17 -13.19
CA SER A 17 33.31 0.36 -11.77
C SER A 17 31.97 1.06 -11.53
N LEU A 18 31.56 1.97 -12.41
CA LEU A 18 30.27 2.66 -12.28
C LEU A 18 29.11 1.80 -12.82
N LYS A 19 29.39 0.88 -13.75
CA LYS A 19 28.40 -0.09 -14.20
C LYS A 19 28.00 -1.04 -13.08
N THR A 20 28.96 -1.44 -12.25
CA THR A 20 28.67 -2.29 -11.08
C THR A 20 27.81 -1.56 -10.06
N GLU A 21 28.05 -0.27 -9.80
CA GLU A 21 27.20 0.52 -8.90
C GLU A 21 25.77 0.71 -9.46
N LEU A 22 25.66 0.96 -10.76
CA LEU A 22 24.38 1.09 -11.44
C LEU A 22 23.59 -0.22 -11.42
N LEU A 23 24.26 -1.36 -11.55
CA LEU A 23 23.66 -2.69 -11.41
C LEU A 23 23.11 -2.90 -10.00
N HIS A 24 23.92 -2.64 -8.95
CA HIS A 24 23.46 -2.76 -7.57
C HIS A 24 22.25 -1.85 -7.28
N TYR A 25 22.26 -0.64 -7.82
CA TYR A 25 21.12 0.26 -7.66
C TYR A 25 19.86 -0.23 -8.38
N ALA A 26 20.01 -0.82 -9.57
CA ALA A 26 18.90 -1.43 -10.28
C ALA A 26 18.30 -2.62 -9.51
N GLU A 27 19.16 -3.49 -8.93
CA GLU A 27 18.74 -4.59 -8.07
C GLU A 27 18.01 -4.09 -6.82
N TYR A 28 18.56 -3.08 -6.15
CA TYR A 28 17.92 -2.42 -5.01
C TYR A 28 16.52 -1.88 -5.36
N LEU A 29 16.34 -1.27 -6.53
CA LEU A 29 15.05 -0.76 -6.96
C LEU A 29 14.04 -1.88 -7.23
N GLN A 30 14.48 -3.02 -7.77
CA GLN A 30 13.63 -4.19 -7.97
C GLN A 30 13.18 -4.80 -6.64
N GLU A 31 14.08 -4.92 -5.67
CA GLU A 31 13.77 -5.43 -4.32
C GLU A 31 12.86 -4.48 -3.53
N LYS A 32 13.08 -3.16 -3.66
CA LYS A 32 12.33 -2.15 -2.91
C LYS A 32 10.93 -1.92 -3.47
N TYR A 33 10.74 -2.11 -4.76
CA TYR A 33 9.45 -1.90 -5.44
C TYR A 33 9.01 -3.14 -6.22
N PRO A 34 8.83 -4.30 -5.55
CA PRO A 34 8.50 -5.57 -6.21
C PRO A 34 7.12 -5.54 -6.90
N ASN A 35 6.28 -4.56 -6.57
CA ASN A 35 4.89 -4.46 -7.02
C ASN A 35 4.62 -3.26 -7.96
N ASN A 36 5.66 -2.67 -8.56
CA ASN A 36 5.49 -1.54 -9.51
C ASN A 36 4.92 -1.95 -10.88
N GLN A 37 4.47 -3.19 -11.03
CA GLN A 37 3.66 -3.62 -12.16
C GLN A 37 2.22 -3.17 -11.94
N GLN A 38 1.86 -2.07 -12.62
CA GLN A 38 0.55 -1.43 -12.66
C GLN A 38 0.25 -0.55 -11.44
N PRO A 39 -0.39 0.63 -11.63
CA PRO A 39 -0.96 1.34 -10.51
C PRO A 39 -1.90 0.34 -9.86
N HIS A 40 -1.69 0.10 -8.56
CA HIS A 40 -2.72 -0.43 -7.70
C HIS A 40 -4.02 0.19 -8.19
N LYS A 41 -4.89 -0.63 -8.79
CA LYS A 41 -6.32 -0.36 -8.84
C LYS A 41 -6.57 0.16 -7.45
N LYS A 42 -6.82 1.47 -7.30
CA LYS A 42 -7.13 2.04 -6.00
C LYS A 42 -8.23 1.10 -5.53
N MET A 43 -7.91 0.23 -4.58
CA MET A 43 -8.91 -0.15 -3.62
C MET A 43 -9.15 1.21 -2.99
N GLU A 44 -10.08 1.95 -3.60
CA GLU A 44 -10.92 2.86 -2.87
C GLU A 44 -11.29 2.02 -1.68
N THR A 45 -10.59 2.29 -0.59
CA THR A 45 -10.95 1.81 0.71
C THR A 45 -12.37 2.32 0.80
N ALA A 46 -13.31 1.42 0.51
CA ALA A 46 -14.71 1.65 0.68
C ALA A 46 -14.87 1.80 2.19
N HIS A 47 -14.52 2.97 2.69
CA HIS A 47 -14.93 3.48 3.98
C HIS A 47 -16.43 3.77 3.82
N GLY A 48 -17.18 2.70 3.58
CA GLY A 48 -18.62 2.70 3.60
C GLY A 48 -19.00 2.51 5.05
N TYR A 49 -19.43 3.60 5.69
CA TYR A 49 -20.28 3.48 6.86
C TYR A 49 -21.41 2.50 6.52
N GLY A 50 -21.70 1.56 7.44
CA GLY A 50 -22.73 0.55 7.19
C GLY A 50 -22.27 -0.65 6.37
N SER A 51 -20.98 -0.96 6.30
CA SER A 51 -20.48 -2.24 5.74
C SER A 51 -21.10 -3.47 6.41
N TRP A 52 -21.61 -3.31 7.64
CA TRP A 52 -22.33 -4.32 8.42
C TRP A 52 -23.81 -3.98 8.60
N ALA A 53 -24.36 -3.05 7.81
CA ALA A 53 -25.79 -2.73 7.86
C ALA A 53 -26.63 -3.97 7.58
N GLY A 54 -27.58 -4.28 8.48
CA GLY A 54 -28.43 -5.46 8.40
C GLY A 54 -27.76 -6.78 8.83
N GLN A 55 -26.49 -6.77 9.23
CA GLN A 55 -25.81 -7.93 9.83
C GLN A 55 -25.86 -7.91 11.36
N ILE A 56 -26.13 -6.74 11.95
CA ILE A 56 -26.26 -6.57 13.40
C ILE A 56 -27.75 -6.57 13.74
N ILE A 57 -28.15 -7.48 14.61
CA ILE A 57 -29.48 -7.53 15.20
C ILE A 57 -29.34 -6.97 16.61
N MET A 58 -29.97 -5.82 16.86
CA MET A 58 -30.00 -5.16 18.16
C MET A 58 -31.29 -5.57 18.89
N SER A 59 -31.18 -5.88 20.18
CA SER A 59 -32.32 -6.15 21.04
C SER A 59 -33.01 -4.85 21.46
N ASP A 60 -34.30 -4.92 21.78
CA ASP A 60 -35.10 -3.75 22.17
C ASP A 60 -34.66 -3.12 23.50
N ASP A 61 -33.87 -3.84 24.30
CA ASP A 61 -33.34 -3.47 25.61
C ASP A 61 -31.89 -2.91 25.57
N PHE A 62 -31.33 -2.65 24.38
CA PHE A 62 -29.94 -2.21 24.24
C PHE A 62 -29.62 -0.91 25.01
N ASP A 63 -30.59 -0.01 25.12
CA ASP A 63 -30.44 1.26 25.85
C ASP A 63 -30.63 1.09 27.37
N GLU A 64 -30.96 -0.10 27.86
CA GLU A 64 -31.10 -0.35 29.30
C GLU A 64 -29.74 -0.28 30.01
N PRO A 65 -29.68 0.34 31.20
CA PRO A 65 -28.44 0.45 31.95
C PRO A 65 -27.98 -0.95 32.40
N LEU A 66 -26.75 -1.30 32.03
CA LEU A 66 -26.10 -2.51 32.53
C LEU A 66 -25.70 -2.29 33.99
N GLU A 67 -26.24 -3.11 34.89
CA GLU A 67 -25.94 -3.05 36.33
C GLU A 67 -24.42 -3.16 36.59
N ASP A 68 -23.72 -3.97 35.80
CA ASP A 68 -22.25 -4.13 35.84
C ASP A 68 -21.47 -2.87 35.41
N LEU A 69 -22.09 -1.98 34.63
CA LEU A 69 -21.48 -0.70 34.21
C LEU A 69 -21.87 0.46 35.12
N ALA A 70 -22.81 0.27 36.04
CA ALA A 70 -23.28 1.32 36.94
C ALA A 70 -22.18 1.81 37.90
N GLU A 71 -21.21 0.96 38.23
CA GLU A 71 -20.07 1.33 39.08
C GLU A 71 -18.98 2.13 38.32
N TYR A 72 -19.05 2.19 36.98
CA TYR A 72 -18.06 2.83 36.11
C TYR A 72 -18.52 4.16 35.48
N MET A 73 -19.81 4.49 35.59
CA MET A 73 -20.44 5.74 35.11
C MET A 73 -20.53 6.77 36.23
#